data_AF-A0A1I0UPF2-F1
#
_entry.id   AF-A0A1I0UPF2-F1
#
_cell.length_a   1.000
_cell.length_b   1.000
_cell.length_c   1.000
_cell.angle_alpha   90.00
_cell.angle_beta   90.00
_cell.angle_gamma   90.00
#
_symmetry.space_group_name_H-M   'P 1'
#
loop_
_entity.id
_entity.type
_entity.pdbx_description
1 polymer ?
#
loop_
_entity_poly.entity_id
_entity_poly.type
_entity_poly.pdbx_seq_one_letter_code
_entity_poly.pdbx_strand_id
1 'polypeptide(L)' 'MLNRLARVEGQVRGLQAMIRRGEECETIAVQFSAARKALDKAYQEMLACLLEEAFAESGQDAEATLARVRAIFTKYT' A
#
# COMPACT_ATOMS: atom_id res chain seq x y z
N MET A 1 -5.28 -9.10 -1.08
CA MET A 1 -5.19 -7.95 -0.15
C MET A 1 -5.18 -8.31 1.34
N LEU A 2 -6.26 -8.85 1.91
CA LEU A 2 -6.41 -9.03 3.37
C LEU A 2 -5.26 -9.82 4.04
N ASN A 3 -4.81 -10.93 3.43
CA ASN A 3 -3.67 -11.70 3.94
C ASN A 3 -2.33 -10.93 3.93
N ARG A 4 -2.19 -9.88 3.10
CA ARG A 4 -1.02 -8.99 3.15
C ARG A 4 -1.14 -8.01 4.31
N LEU A 5 -2.31 -7.42 4.48
CA LEU A 5 -2.59 -6.50 5.59
C LEU A 5 -2.42 -7.19 6.94
N ALA A 6 -2.90 -8.42 7.10
CA ALA A 6 -2.70 -9.22 8.31
C ALA A 6 -1.21 -9.45 8.63
N ARG A 7 -0.36 -9.61 7.60
CA ARG A 7 1.11 -9.71 7.77
C ARG A 7 1.72 -8.37 8.21
N VAL A 8 1.30 -7.26 7.59
CA VAL A 8 1.75 -5.91 7.98
C VAL A 8 1.36 -5.61 9.43
N GLU A 9 0.15 -5.97 9.85
CA GLU A 9 -0.30 -5.86 11.25
C GLU A 9 0.63 -6.63 12.20
N GLY A 10 1.02 -7.86 11.83
CA GLY A 10 2.03 -8.64 12.56
C GLY A 10 3.37 -7.91 12.67
N GLN A 11 3.86 -7.32 11.58
CA GLN A 11 5.10 -6.55 11.57
C GLN A 11 5.02 -5.31 12.47
N VAL A 12 3.90 -4.58 12.44
CA VAL A 12 3.68 -3.40 13.31
C VAL A 12 3.66 -3.81 14.78
N ARG A 13 3.01 -4.92 15.14
CA ARG A 13 3.08 -5.47 16.51
C ARG A 13 4.51 -5.85 16.90
N GLY A 14 5.27 -6.43 15.98
CA GLY A 14 6.69 -6.72 16.15
C GLY A 14 7.50 -5.47 16.49
N LEU A 15 7.33 -4.40 15.69
CA LEU A 15 7.99 -3.10 15.91
C LEU A 15 7.68 -2.52 17.29
N GLN A 16 6.40 -2.54 17.70
CA GLN A 16 6.01 -2.09 19.04
C GLN A 16 6.72 -2.88 20.14
N ALA A 17 6.86 -4.20 19.97
CA ALA A 17 7.53 -5.04 20.94
C ALA A 17 9.05 -4.76 21.01
N MET A 18 9.71 -4.56 19.86
CA MET A 18 11.13 -4.19 19.80
C MET A 18 11.40 -2.86 20.52
N ILE A 19 10.55 -1.84 20.27
CA ILE A 19 10.63 -0.54 20.94
C ILE A 19 10.48 -0.69 22.45
N ARG A 20 9.48 -1.45 22.91
CA ARG A 20 9.26 -1.68 24.36
C ARG A 20 10.42 -2.42 25.03
N ARG A 21 11.10 -3.32 24.30
CA ARG A 21 12.29 -4.03 24.80
C ARG A 21 13.56 -3.16 24.77
N GLY A 22 13.51 -1.97 24.20
CA GLY A 22 14.68 -1.10 24.06
C GLY A 22 15.71 -1.66 23.08
N GLU A 23 15.26 -2.34 22.02
CA GLU A 23 16.16 -2.81 20.96
C GLU A 23 16.84 -1.64 20.23
N GLU A 24 17.96 -1.95 19.61
CA GLU A 24 18.84 -1.00 18.95
C GLU A 24 18.16 -0.39 17.70
N CYS A 25 18.36 0.91 17.48
CA CYS A 25 17.59 1.69 16.51
C CYS A 25 17.82 1.24 15.07
N GLU A 26 19.04 0.83 14.71
CA GLU A 26 19.35 0.29 13.38
C GLU A 26 18.57 -1.00 13.12
N THR A 27 18.52 -1.91 14.10
CA THR A 27 17.72 -3.14 14.03
C THR A 27 16.22 -2.84 13.86
N ILE A 28 15.68 -1.87 14.60
CA ILE A 28 14.29 -1.42 14.45
C ILE A 28 14.06 -0.83 13.06
N ALA A 29 14.98 0.02 12.56
CA ALA A 29 14.87 0.67 11.26
C ALA A 29 14.82 -0.34 10.11
N VAL A 30 15.59 -1.44 10.19
CA VAL A 30 15.54 -2.55 9.23
C VAL A 30 14.13 -3.15 9.18
N GLN A 31 13.55 -3.49 10.33
CA GLN A 31 12.20 -4.05 10.40
C GLN A 31 11.13 -3.05 9.94
N PHE A 32 11.33 -1.76 10.25
CA PHE A 32 10.44 -0.69 9.83
C PHE A 32 10.42 -0.55 8.31
N SER A 33 11.58 -0.63 7.66
CA SER A 33 11.71 -0.60 6.21
C SER A 33 11.00 -1.78 5.55
N ALA A 34 11.07 -2.97 6.16
CA ALA A 34 10.39 -4.17 5.70
C ALA A 34 8.87 -4.04 5.82
N ALA A 35 8.37 -3.48 6.93
CA ALA A 35 6.95 -3.20 7.12
C ALA A 35 6.43 -2.18 6.09
N ARG A 36 7.18 -1.09 5.85
CA ARG A 36 6.86 -0.10 4.82
C ARG A 36 6.77 -0.77 3.44
N LYS A 37 7.78 -1.56 3.06
CA LYS A 37 7.77 -2.22 1.75
C LYS A 37 6.62 -3.21 1.58
N ALA A 38 6.22 -3.90 2.65
CA ALA A 38 5.07 -4.78 2.63
C ALA A 38 3.75 -4.02 2.46
N LEU A 39 3.62 -2.87 3.14
CA LEU A 39 2.47 -1.98 3.00
C LEU A 39 2.40 -1.35 1.59
N ASP A 40 3.53 -0.92 1.02
CA ASP A 40 3.58 -0.38 -0.35
C ASP A 40 3.07 -1.40 -1.36
N LYS A 41 3.42 -2.68 -1.21
CA LYS A 41 2.91 -3.75 -2.09
C LYS A 41 1.40 -3.93 -1.96
N ALA A 42 0.87 -3.84 -0.74
CA ALA A 42 -0.57 -3.88 -0.52
C ALA A 42 -1.26 -2.65 -1.15
N TYR A 43 -0.65 -1.48 -1.03
CA TYR A 43 -1.14 -0.25 -1.63
C TYR A 43 -1.16 -0.32 -3.16
N GLN A 44 -0.11 -0.84 -3.80
CA GLN A 44 -0.05 -1.01 -5.26
C GLN A 44 -1.16 -1.93 -5.80
N GLU A 45 -1.45 -3.03 -5.10
CA GLU A 45 -2.58 -3.91 -5.45
C GLU A 45 -3.93 -3.19 -5.29
N MET A 46 -4.08 -2.29 -4.31
CA MET A 46 -5.29 -1.45 -4.17
C MET A 46 -5.42 -0.43 -5.31
N LEU A 47 -4.32 0.21 -5.71
CA LEU A 47 -4.33 1.11 -6.87
C LEU A 47 -4.70 0.38 -8.16
N ALA A 48 -4.24 -0.85 -8.35
CA ALA A 48 -4.66 -1.67 -9.49
C ALA A 48 -6.18 -1.89 -9.51
N CYS A 49 -6.78 -2.17 -8.34
CA CYS A 49 -8.24 -2.28 -8.20
C CYS A 49 -8.97 -0.98 -8.59
N LEU A 50 -8.46 0.18 -8.15
CA LEU A 50 -9.04 1.48 -8.52
C LEU A 50 -8.95 1.76 -10.03
N LEU A 51 -7.87 1.32 -10.68
CA LEU A 51 -7.73 1.42 -12.13
C LEU A 51 -8.72 0.50 -12.84
N GLU A 52 -8.84 -0.76 -12.41
CA GLU A 52 -9.81 -1.72 -12.96
C GLU A 52 -11.26 -1.19 -12.87
N GLU A 53 -11.64 -0.60 -11.73
CA GLU A 53 -12.94 0.05 -11.54
C GLU A 53 -13.13 1.25 -12.50
N ALA A 54 -12.09 2.08 -12.66
CA ALA A 54 -12.14 3.20 -13.59
C ALA A 54 -12.36 2.74 -15.05
N PHE A 55 -11.73 1.64 -15.46
CA PHE A 55 -11.95 1.05 -16.80
C PHE A 55 -13.33 0.41 -16.94
N ALA A 56 -13.84 -0.26 -15.90
CA ALA A 56 -15.14 -0.92 -15.94
C ALA A 56 -16.32 0.05 -16.06
N GLU A 57 -16.23 1.22 -15.40
CA GLU A 57 -17.33 2.21 -15.38
C GLU A 57 -17.39 3.12 -16.60
N SER A 58 -16.30 3.23 -17.38
CA SER A 58 -16.18 4.22 -18.46
C SER A 58 -16.72 3.78 -19.82
N GLY A 59 -17.10 2.50 -19.98
CA GLY A 59 -17.59 1.98 -21.26
C GLY A 59 -16.56 2.14 -22.40
N GLN A 60 -16.96 2.71 -23.54
CA GLN A 60 -16.10 2.95 -24.72
C GLN A 60 -15.48 4.37 -24.76
N ASP A 61 -15.71 5.23 -23.75
CA ASP A 61 -15.13 6.58 -23.73
C ASP A 61 -13.71 6.55 -23.18
N ALA A 62 -12.75 6.45 -24.10
CA ALA A 62 -11.33 6.44 -23.79
C ALA A 62 -10.82 7.74 -23.16
N GLU A 63 -11.43 8.89 -23.49
CA GLU A 63 -10.98 10.20 -23.01
C GLU A 63 -11.41 10.42 -21.55
N ALA A 64 -12.66 10.06 -21.22
CA ALA A 64 -13.15 10.06 -19.84
C ALA A 64 -12.36 9.08 -18.96
N THR A 65 -12.05 7.89 -19.47
CA THR A 65 -11.23 6.89 -18.78
C THR A 65 -9.84 7.44 -18.46
N LEU A 66 -9.17 8.05 -19.44
CA LEU A 66 -7.82 8.59 -19.28
C LEU A 66 -7.79 9.75 -18.28
N ALA A 67 -8.78 10.65 -18.32
CA ALA A 67 -8.90 11.74 -17.36
C ALA A 67 -9.03 11.20 -15.92
N ARG A 68 -9.82 10.14 -15.73
CA ARG A 68 -10.03 9.52 -14.42
C ARG A 68 -8.79 8.79 -13.91
N VAL A 69 -8.11 8.03 -14.76
CA VAL A 69 -6.82 7.39 -14.43
C VAL A 69 -5.79 8.43 -14.02
N ARG A 70 -5.69 9.56 -14.75
CA ARG A 70 -4.78 10.67 -14.41
C ARG A 70 -5.10 11.28 -13.05
N ALA A 71 -6.38 11.45 -12.73
CA ALA A 71 -6.82 11.96 -11.43
C ALA A 71 -6.45 11.00 -10.29
N ILE A 72 -6.63 9.68 -10.48
CA ILE A 72 -6.22 8.66 -9.51
C ILE A 72 -4.71 8.73 -9.27
N PHE A 73 -3.90 8.72 -10.34
CA PHE A 73 -2.44 8.78 -10.21
C PHE A 73 -1.96 10.04 -9.46
N THR A 74 -2.52 11.21 -9.76
CA THR A 74 -2.11 12.48 -9.13
C THR A 74 -2.45 12.53 -7.63
N LYS A 75 -3.54 11.86 -7.22
CA LYS A 75 -4.01 11.89 -5.84
C LYS A 75 -3.29 10.90 -4.93
N TYR A 76 -2.79 9.80 -5.51
CA TYR A 76 -2.42 8.61 -4.76
C TYR A 76 -0.98 8.14 -5.02
N THR A 77 -0.22 8.79 -5.90
CA THR A 77 1.21 8.53 -6.14
C THR A 77 2.02 9.76 -5.78
#